data_AF-A0A3N5FP55-F1
#
_entry.id   AF-A0A3N5FP55-F1
#
_cell.length_a   1.000
_cell.length_b   1.000
_cell.length_c   1.000
_cell.angle_alpha   90.00
_cell.angle_beta   90.00
_cell.angle_gamma   90.00
#
_symmetry.space_group_name_H-M   'P 1'
#
loop_
_entity.id
_entity.type
_entity.pdbx_description
1 polymer ?
#
loop_
_entity_poly.entity_id
_entity_poly.type
_entity_poly.pdbx_seq_one_letter_code
_entity_poly.pdbx_strand_id
1 'polypeptide(L)'
;MRNAYAFTRPVVNTYLVRERDRRRIRELATVLLAVVCLGGGLLAYTWIHLEVLRTGYRIDTLEKELTRLTREERELRLESTYLASPPQIERRATDELGMQAPALEQVVFWEELP
;
A
#
# COMPACT_ATOMS: atom_id res chain seq x y z
N MET A 1 -39.16 64.24 -50.80
CA MET A 1 -39.98 63.03 -50.62
C MET A 1 -39.65 62.43 -49.26
N ARG A 2 -40.56 62.54 -48.27
CA ARG A 2 -40.39 61.98 -46.92
C ARG A 2 -41.09 60.61 -46.89
N ASN A 3 -40.33 59.53 -46.76
CA ASN A 3 -40.88 58.19 -46.63
C ASN A 3 -41.59 58.04 -45.28
N ALA A 4 -42.89 57.79 -45.33
CA ALA A 4 -43.82 57.75 -44.20
C ALA A 4 -43.80 56.43 -43.40
N TYR A 5 -42.70 55.68 -43.42
CA TYR A 5 -42.65 54.31 -42.85
C TYR A 5 -41.57 54.06 -41.79
N ALA A 6 -40.86 55.09 -41.32
CA ALA A 6 -39.94 54.93 -40.18
C ALA A 6 -40.69 55.10 -38.85
N PHE A 7 -41.54 54.13 -38.48
CA PHE A 7 -42.08 54.04 -37.13
C PHE A 7 -41.10 53.29 -36.24
N THR A 8 -40.13 54.01 -35.66
CA THR A 8 -39.24 53.46 -34.63
C THR A 8 -40.04 53.33 -33.34
N ARG A 9 -40.79 52.24 -33.20
CA ARG A 9 -41.42 51.87 -31.93
C ARG A 9 -40.28 51.57 -30.96
N PRO A 10 -40.05 52.37 -29.91
CA PRO A 10 -39.08 51.96 -28.90
C PRO A 10 -39.62 50.67 -28.32
N VAL A 11 -38.86 49.59 -28.44
CA VAL A 11 -39.16 48.33 -27.75
C VAL A 11 -38.93 48.62 -26.27
N VAL A 12 -39.94 49.20 -25.62
CA VAL A 12 -39.96 49.37 -24.18
C VAL A 12 -40.10 47.97 -23.63
N ASN A 13 -38.99 47.45 -23.11
CA ASN A 13 -38.93 46.16 -22.44
C ASN A 13 -39.82 46.24 -21.19
N THR A 14 -41.11 45.97 -21.41
CA THR A 14 -42.19 46.22 -20.47
C THR A 14 -42.18 45.05 -19.51
N TYR A 15 -41.39 45.21 -18.45
CA TYR A 15 -41.38 44.39 -17.24
C TYR A 15 -41.06 42.90 -17.44
N LEU A 16 -39.79 42.61 -17.75
CA LEU A 16 -39.21 41.32 -17.38
C LEU A 16 -38.99 41.31 -15.85
N VAL A 17 -40.07 41.27 -15.07
CA VAL A 17 -39.97 41.06 -13.62
C VAL A 17 -39.47 39.65 -13.44
N ARG A 18 -38.28 39.51 -12.86
CA ARG A 18 -37.76 38.22 -12.39
C ARG A 18 -38.62 37.77 -11.23
N GLU A 19 -39.74 37.13 -11.52
CA GLU A 19 -40.58 36.46 -10.53
C GLU A 19 -39.71 35.35 -9.92
N ARG A 20 -39.21 35.62 -8.72
CA ARG A 20 -38.29 34.71 -8.04
C ARG A 20 -39.12 33.56 -7.48
N ASP A 21 -39.44 32.64 -8.38
CA ASP A 21 -40.30 31.48 -8.16
C ASP A 21 -39.63 30.56 -7.13
N ARG A 22 -39.94 30.79 -5.84
CA ARG A 22 -39.30 30.09 -4.70
C ARG A 22 -39.43 28.58 -4.81
N ARG A 23 -40.48 28.10 -5.50
CA ARG A 23 -40.72 26.69 -5.79
C ARG A 23 -39.65 26.12 -6.72
N ARG A 24 -39.33 26.80 -7.83
CA ARG A 24 -38.25 26.39 -8.75
C ARG A 24 -36.88 26.38 -8.08
N ILE A 25 -36.59 27.36 -7.21
CA ILE A 25 -35.31 27.38 -6.47
C ILE A 25 -35.20 26.17 -5.55
N ARG A 26 -36.29 25.76 -4.87
CA ARG A 26 -36.30 24.56 -4.04
C ARG A 26 -36.13 23.28 -4.87
N GLU A 27 -36.83 23.17 -5.99
CA GLU A 27 -36.70 22.04 -6.92
C GLU A 27 -35.25 21.92 -7.44
N LEU A 28 -34.66 23.03 -7.90
CA LEU A 28 -33.25 23.06 -8.31
C LEU A 28 -32.30 22.73 -7.17
N ALA A 29 -32.56 23.21 -5.95
CA ALA A 29 -31.75 22.88 -4.78
C ALA A 29 -31.84 21.39 -4.43
N THR A 30 -33.01 20.77 -4.54
CA THR A 30 -33.17 19.32 -4.31
C THR A 30 -32.44 18.49 -5.37
N VAL A 31 -32.50 18.90 -6.65
CA VAL A 31 -31.75 18.24 -7.72
C VAL A 31 -30.25 18.40 -7.51
N LEU A 32 -29.79 19.61 -7.16
CA LEU A 32 -28.38 19.87 -6.86
C LEU A 32 -27.90 19.01 -5.69
N LEU A 33 -28.68 18.92 -4.61
CA LEU A 33 -28.38 18.07 -3.47
C LEU A 33 -28.21 16.61 -3.89
N ALA A 34 -29.13 16.08 -4.69
CA ALA A 34 -29.06 14.71 -5.19
C ALA A 34 -27.79 14.48 -6.03
N VAL A 35 -27.45 15.41 -6.92
CA VAL A 35 -26.24 15.34 -7.75
C VAL A 35 -24.99 15.39 -6.89
N VAL A 36 -24.94 16.27 -5.89
CA VAL A 36 -23.79 16.39 -4.97
C VAL A 36 -23.65 15.13 -4.11
N CYS A 37 -24.75 14.57 -3.60
CA CYS A 37 -24.71 13.32 -2.83
C CYS A 37 -24.21 12.14 -3.68
N LEU A 38 -24.71 11.99 -4.90
CA LEU A 38 -24.29 10.92 -5.81
C LEU A 38 -22.84 11.09 -6.26
N GLY A 39 -22.48 12.30 -6.71
CA GLY A 39 -21.12 12.61 -7.14
C GLY A 39 -20.11 12.51 -6.00
N GLY A 40 -20.45 13.05 -4.83
CA GLY A 40 -19.63 12.95 -3.62
C GLY A 40 -19.45 11.52 -3.15
N GLY A 41 -20.51 10.70 -3.18
CA GLY A 41 -20.44 9.28 -2.87
C GLY A 41 -19.52 8.51 -3.83
N LEU A 42 -19.62 8.78 -5.13
CA LEU A 42 -18.75 8.15 -6.13
C LEU A 42 -17.29 8.57 -5.95
N LEU A 43 -17.02 9.85 -5.72
CA LEU A 43 -15.67 10.36 -5.44
C LEU A 43 -15.10 9.74 -4.16
N ALA A 44 -15.87 9.70 -3.07
CA ALA A 44 -15.46 9.06 -1.83
C ALA A 44 -15.17 7.56 -2.03
N TYR A 45 -16.02 6.85 -2.79
CA TYR A 45 -15.79 5.44 -3.12
C TYR A 45 -14.50 5.24 -3.89
N THR A 46 -14.27 6.03 -4.96
CA THR A 46 -13.04 5.94 -5.75
C THR A 46 -11.80 6.28 -4.92
N TRP A 47 -11.91 7.29 -4.04
CA TRP A 47 -10.83 7.67 -3.14
C TRP A 47 -10.47 6.54 -2.17
N ILE A 48 -11.46 5.97 -1.47
CA ILE A 48 -11.27 4.83 -0.57
C ILE A 48 -10.67 3.65 -1.33
N HIS A 49 -11.17 3.36 -2.53
CA HIS A 49 -10.65 2.25 -3.34
C HIS A 49 -9.18 2.46 -3.70
N LEU A 50 -8.76 3.67 -4.07
CA LEU A 50 -7.36 4.00 -4.34
C LEU A 50 -6.47 3.92 -3.09
N GLU A 51 -6.98 4.34 -1.93
CA GLU A 51 -6.29 4.26 -0.63
C GLU A 51 -6.05 2.79 -0.23
N VAL A 52 -7.06 1.93 -0.46
CA VAL A 52 -6.98 0.48 -0.27
C VAL A 52 -5.93 -0.13 -1.19
N LEU A 53 -5.85 0.30 -2.45
CA LEU A 53 -4.79 -0.15 -3.36
C LEU A 53 -3.40 0.21 -2.83
N ARG A 54 -3.20 1.46 -2.38
CA ARG A 54 -1.90 1.90 -1.84
C ARG A 54 -1.51 1.11 -0.59
N THR A 55 -2.48 0.75 0.25
CA THR A 55 -2.26 -0.08 1.45
C THR A 55 -1.96 -1.53 1.08
N GLY A 56 -2.68 -2.09 0.09
CA GLY A 56 -2.45 -3.44 -0.42
C GLY A 56 -1.06 -3.65 -1.01
N TYR A 57 -0.55 -2.67 -1.77
CA TYR A 57 0.83 -2.73 -2.28
C TYR A 57 1.87 -2.73 -1.17
N ARG A 58 1.63 -1.98 -0.07
CA ARG A 58 2.56 -1.96 1.06
C ARG A 58 2.62 -3.32 1.77
N ILE A 59 1.49 -4.02 1.87
CA ILE A 59 1.43 -5.38 2.40
C ILE A 59 2.18 -6.35 1.50
N ASP A 60 1.94 -6.33 0.18
CA ASP A 60 2.64 -7.19 -0.78
C ASP A 60 4.17 -6.98 -0.75
N THR A 61 4.63 -5.73 -0.64
CA THR A 61 6.07 -5.46 -0.50
C THR A 61 6.66 -6.01 0.79
N LEU A 62 5.94 -5.87 1.90
CA LEU A 62 6.40 -6.36 3.21
C LEU A 62 6.40 -7.90 3.27
N GLU A 63 5.43 -8.55 2.64
CA GLU A 63 5.35 -10.01 2.57
C GLU A 63 6.47 -10.61 1.72
N LYS A 64 6.82 -9.95 0.62
CA LYS A 64 8.00 -10.32 -0.20
C LYS A 64 9.30 -10.16 0.59
N GLU A 65 9.44 -9.07 1.33
CA GLU A 65 10.63 -8.82 2.15
C GLU A 65 10.77 -9.85 3.28
N LEU A 66 9.67 -10.17 3.98
CA LEU A 66 9.63 -11.24 4.97
C LEU A 66 10.05 -12.57 4.37
N THR A 67 9.48 -12.93 3.22
CA THR A 67 9.80 -14.18 2.53
C THR A 67 11.28 -14.25 2.14
N ARG A 68 11.89 -13.13 1.72
CA ARG A 68 13.31 -13.05 1.39
C ARG A 68 14.17 -13.29 2.65
N LEU A 69 13.88 -12.57 3.73
CA LEU A 69 14.61 -12.67 4.98
C LEU A 69 14.50 -14.07 5.61
N THR A 70 13.32 -14.70 5.58
CA THR A 70 13.15 -16.08 6.08
C THR A 70 13.94 -17.10 5.26
N ARG A 71 14.07 -16.88 3.94
CA ARG A 71 14.93 -17.74 3.10
C ARG A 71 16.41 -17.56 3.44
N GLU A 72 16.86 -16.31 3.59
CA GLU A 72 18.23 -15.99 3.99
C GLU A 72 18.57 -16.59 5.36
N GLU A 73 17.68 -16.44 6.36
CA GLU A 73 17.87 -17.03 7.69
C GLU A 73 18.01 -18.55 7.63
N ARG A 74 17.15 -19.21 6.85
CA ARG A 74 17.21 -20.66 6.68
C ARG A 74 18.50 -21.12 6.00
N GLU A 75 18.96 -20.40 4.99
CA GLU A 75 20.20 -20.70 4.28
C GLU A 75 21.42 -20.56 5.20
N LEU A 76 21.52 -19.43 5.89
CA LEU A 76 22.60 -19.17 6.85
C LEU A 76 22.61 -20.20 8.00
N ARG A 77 21.43 -20.60 8.48
CA ARG A 77 21.31 -21.60 9.54
C ARG A 77 21.73 -23.00 9.07
N LEU A 78 21.46 -23.34 7.81
CA LEU A 78 21.94 -24.59 7.21
C LEU A 78 23.46 -24.57 7.05
N GLU A 79 24.01 -23.45 6.56
CA GLU A 79 25.45 -23.27 6.41
C GLU A 79 26.16 -23.35 7.77
N SER A 80 25.64 -22.67 8.79
CA SER A 80 26.21 -22.71 10.14
C SER A 80 26.18 -24.12 10.73
N THR A 81 25.08 -24.85 10.55
CA THR A 81 24.94 -26.23 11.03
C THR A 81 25.87 -27.18 10.29
N TYR A 82 26.05 -26.97 8.99
CA TYR A 82 26.99 -27.73 8.17
C TYR A 82 28.44 -27.49 8.61
N LEU A 83 28.83 -26.22 8.79
CA LEU A 83 30.17 -25.85 9.27
C LEU A 83 30.44 -26.33 10.70
N ALA A 84 29.42 -26.33 11.55
CA ALA A 84 29.49 -26.85 12.92
C ALA A 84 29.35 -28.37 13.01
N SER A 85 29.12 -29.07 11.89
CA SER A 85 28.93 -30.52 11.93
C SER A 85 30.25 -31.21 12.33
N PRO A 86 30.21 -32.20 13.24
CA PRO A 86 31.39 -32.94 13.67
C PRO A 86 32.29 -33.44 12.53
N PRO A 87 31.77 -34.05 11.44
CA PRO A 87 32.62 -34.53 10.35
C PRO A 87 33.34 -33.39 9.59
N GLN A 88 32.72 -32.21 9.49
CA GLN A 88 33.37 -31.04 8.86
C GLN A 88 34.46 -30.44 9.75
N ILE A 89 34.20 -30.39 11.06
CA ILE A 89 35.20 -29.97 12.05
C ILE A 89 36.38 -30.94 12.07
N GLU A 90 36.11 -32.25 12.11
CA GLU A 90 37.13 -33.30 12.11
C GLU A 90 37.98 -33.26 10.83
N ARG A 91 37.34 -33.06 9.68
CA ARG A 91 38.05 -32.91 8.41
C ARG A 91 38.98 -31.71 8.43
N ARG A 92 38.53 -30.53 8.87
CA ARG A 92 39.42 -29.35 9.01
C ARG A 92 40.53 -29.58 10.03
N ALA A 93 40.21 -30.18 11.18
CA ALA A 93 41.18 -30.48 12.22
C ALA A 93 42.29 -31.40 11.70
N THR A 94 41.95 -32.42 10.92
CA THR A 94 42.91 -33.40 10.39
C THR A 94 43.65 -32.86 9.16
N ASP A 95 42.92 -32.35 8.16
CA ASP A 95 43.48 -31.99 6.85
C ASP A 95 44.22 -30.63 6.90
N GLU A 96 43.68 -29.64 7.60
CA GLU A 96 44.21 -28.26 7.60
C GLU A 96 45.09 -27.98 8.82
N LEU A 97 44.74 -28.52 9.99
CA LEU A 97 45.44 -28.25 11.25
C LEU A 97 46.41 -29.37 11.67
N GLY A 98 46.41 -30.51 10.96
CA GLY A 98 47.28 -31.65 11.28
C GLY A 98 47.02 -32.28 12.64
N MET A 99 45.83 -32.06 13.21
CA MET A 99 45.42 -32.65 14.48
C MET A 99 45.20 -34.16 14.32
N GLN A 100 45.44 -34.91 15.39
CA GLN A 100 45.23 -36.35 15.46
C GLN A 100 44.29 -36.67 16.62
N ALA A 101 43.54 -37.77 16.50
CA ALA A 101 42.67 -38.24 17.57
C ALA A 101 43.52 -38.52 18.84
N PRO A 102 43.12 -38.01 20.01
CA PRO A 102 43.86 -38.24 21.25
C PRO A 102 43.82 -39.72 21.63
N ALA A 103 44.92 -40.23 22.19
CA ALA A 103 44.94 -41.57 22.79
C ALA A 103 44.05 -41.59 24.05
N LEU A 104 43.49 -42.75 24.41
CA LEU A 104 42.62 -42.90 25.60
C LEU A 104 43.27 -42.37 26.89
N GLU A 105 44.59 -42.49 26.99
CA GLU A 105 45.40 -42.02 28.13
C GLU A 105 45.57 -40.49 28.21
N GLN A 106 45.14 -39.75 27.18
CA GLN A 106 45.23 -38.29 27.09
C GLN A 106 43.87 -37.60 27.30
N VAL A 107 42.78 -38.35 27.49
CA VAL A 107 41.43 -37.82 27.69
C VAL A 107 41.10 -37.75 29.18
N VAL A 108 40.86 -36.55 29.70
CA VAL A 108 40.42 -36.34 31.09
C VAL A 108 38.92 -36.07 31.11
N PHE A 109 38.16 -36.95 31.74
CA PHE A 109 36.74 -36.74 32.01
C PHE A 109 36.60 -35.92 33.28
N TRP A 110 35.98 -34.75 33.18
CA TRP A 110 35.61 -33.97 34.34
C TRP A 110 34.18 -34.38 34.72
N GLU A 111 34.03 -35.06 35.85
CA GLU A 111 32.72 -35.39 36.39
C GLU A 111 32.35 -34.29 37.39
N GLU A 112 31.27 -33.58 37.07
CA GLU A 112 30.67 -32.54 37.90
C GLU A 112 30.08 -33.24 39.13
N LEU A 113 30.90 -33.47 40.15
CA LEU A 113 30.48 -33.99 41.45
C LEU A 113 29.46 -33.02 42.08
N PRO A 114 28.41 -33.54 42.75
CA PRO A 114 27.21 -32.81 43.14
C PRO A 114 27.44 -31.62 44.08
#